data_AF-A0A1N7SEL8-F1
#
_entry.id   AF-A0A1N7SEL8-F1
#
_cell.length_a   1.000
_cell.length_b   1.000
_cell.length_c   1.000
_cell.angle_alpha   90.00
_cell.angle_beta   90.00
_cell.angle_gamma   90.00
#
_symmetry.space_group_name_H-M   'P 1'
#
loop_
_entity.id
_entity.type
_entity.pdbx_description
1 polymer ?
#
loop_
_entity_poly.entity_id
_entity_poly.type
_entity_poly.pdbx_seq_one_letter_code
_entity_poly.pdbx_strand_id
1 'polypeptide(L)'
;MTSRSLPTDPPTDPSLILLSPADNCLIAAARLNAGTEVVIEGERVTLAKDIELGHKVARHALAQDDKVLRYGAVIGHVTEAVARGAHLHTHNLESDYLPTYTHDAGHAFVHH
;
A
#
# COMPACT_ATOMS: atom_id res chain seq x y z
N MET A 1 -36.06 -21.64 -0.49
CA MET A 1 -35.28 -20.57 -1.15
C MET A 1 -33.92 -20.53 -0.50
N THR A 2 -32.89 -21.06 -1.16
CA THR A 2 -31.54 -21.19 -0.60
C THR A 2 -30.84 -19.83 -0.65
N SER A 3 -30.68 -19.18 0.50
CA SER A 3 -29.82 -18.02 0.66
C SER A 3 -28.39 -18.44 0.32
N ARG A 4 -27.85 -17.95 -0.80
CA ARG A 4 -26.45 -18.13 -1.15
C ARG A 4 -25.67 -17.12 -0.31
N SER A 5 -25.10 -17.57 0.81
CA SER A 5 -24.13 -16.77 1.55
C SER A 5 -23.01 -16.40 0.57
N LEU A 6 -22.83 -15.11 0.32
CA LEU A 6 -21.63 -14.65 -0.35
C LEU A 6 -20.43 -15.08 0.51
N PRO A 7 -19.31 -15.53 -0.07
CA PRO A 7 -18.09 -15.69 0.70
C PRO A 7 -17.78 -14.31 1.28
N THR A 8 -17.85 -14.18 2.60
CA THR A 8 -17.36 -13.01 3.31
C THR A 8 -15.84 -13.09 3.23
N ASP A 9 -15.21 -12.14 2.55
CA ASP A 9 -13.77 -12.00 2.59
C ASP A 9 -13.32 -11.99 4.06
N PRO A 10 -12.20 -12.65 4.39
CA PRO A 10 -11.73 -12.70 5.77
C PRO A 10 -11.47 -11.28 6.27
N PRO A 11 -11.76 -10.99 7.56
CA PRO A 11 -11.81 -9.63 8.06
C PRO A 11 -10.45 -8.96 7.99
N THR A 12 -10.43 -7.67 7.67
CA THR A 12 -9.27 -6.78 7.81
C THR A 12 -9.65 -5.65 8.76
N ASP A 13 -8.71 -5.22 9.59
CA ASP A 13 -8.90 -4.17 10.58
C ASP A 13 -9.43 -2.88 9.93
N PRO A 14 -10.44 -2.20 10.50
CA PRO A 14 -11.01 -0.98 9.92
C PRO A 14 -10.02 0.19 9.80
N SER A 15 -8.88 0.13 10.49
CA SER A 15 -7.77 1.08 10.33
C SER A 15 -6.93 0.82 9.07
N LEU A 16 -7.22 -0.21 8.29
CA LEU A 16 -6.55 -0.57 7.04
C LEU A 16 -7.57 -0.67 5.90
N ILE A 17 -7.31 0.02 4.80
CA ILE A 17 -8.21 0.08 3.64
C ILE A 17 -7.58 -0.67 2.48
N LEU A 18 -8.30 -1.67 1.96
CA LEU A 18 -8.02 -2.28 0.67
C LEU A 18 -8.76 -1.47 -0.42
N LEU A 19 -8.01 -0.87 -1.36
CA LEU A 19 -8.60 0.00 -2.38
C LEU A 19 -9.12 -0.77 -3.59
N SER A 20 -8.51 -1.90 -3.92
CA SER A 20 -8.92 -2.83 -4.98
C SER A 20 -8.65 -4.28 -4.56
N PRO A 21 -9.48 -5.26 -4.96
CA PRO A 21 -9.23 -6.68 -4.69
C PRO A 21 -7.87 -7.18 -5.21
N ALA A 22 -7.34 -6.54 -6.27
CA ALA A 22 -6.06 -6.87 -6.88
C ALA A 22 -4.84 -6.29 -6.12
N ASP A 23 -5.05 -5.42 -5.13
CA ASP A 23 -3.94 -4.77 -4.44
C ASP A 23 -3.22 -5.74 -3.51
N ASN A 24 -1.89 -5.66 -3.49
CA ASN A 24 -1.05 -6.34 -2.49
C ASN A 24 -0.54 -5.39 -1.41
N CYS A 25 -1.09 -4.17 -1.35
CA CYS A 25 -0.90 -3.25 -0.25
C CYS A 25 -2.26 -2.75 0.29
N LEU A 26 -2.24 -2.33 1.55
CA LEU A 26 -3.33 -1.68 2.27
C LEU A 26 -2.93 -0.24 2.58
N ILE A 27 -3.90 0.65 2.77
CA ILE A 27 -3.67 2.04 3.18
C ILE A 27 -4.09 2.22 4.64
N ALA A 28 -3.21 2.77 5.47
CA ALA A 28 -3.54 3.12 6.83
C ALA A 28 -4.56 4.27 6.88
N ALA A 29 -5.70 4.05 7.52
CA ALA A 29 -6.78 5.03 7.75
C ALA A 29 -6.62 5.82 9.06
N ALA A 30 -5.60 5.49 9.84
CA ALA A 30 -5.18 6.19 11.05
C ALA A 30 -3.67 6.04 11.22
N ARG A 31 -3.07 6.80 12.14
CA ARG A 31 -1.71 6.51 12.62
C ARG A 31 -1.76 5.21 13.44
N LEU A 32 -0.84 4.30 13.17
CA LEU A 32 -0.66 3.04 13.89
C LEU A 32 0.75 2.99 14.46
N ASN A 33 0.88 2.70 15.75
CA ASN A 33 2.17 2.66 16.42
C ASN A 33 2.83 1.29 16.24
N ALA A 34 4.16 1.26 16.32
CA ALA A 34 4.89 0.00 16.47
C ALA A 34 4.35 -0.79 17.68
N GLY A 35 4.20 -2.11 17.53
CA GLY A 35 3.61 -2.99 18.52
C GLY A 35 2.07 -3.06 18.47
N THR A 36 1.39 -2.21 17.70
CA THR A 36 -0.05 -2.38 17.45
C THR A 36 -0.31 -3.71 16.76
N GLU A 37 -1.26 -4.49 17.29
CA GLU A 37 -1.79 -5.69 16.64
C GLU A 37 -2.98 -5.31 15.77
N VAL A 38 -2.93 -5.69 14.50
CA VAL A 38 -4.01 -5.51 13.53
C VAL A 38 -4.39 -6.87 12.95
N VAL A 39 -5.59 -6.97 12.39
CA VAL A 39 -6.02 -8.13 11.61
C VAL A 39 -5.88 -7.82 10.12
N ILE A 40 -5.17 -8.67 9.38
CA ILE A 40 -5.09 -8.62 7.91
C ILE A 40 -5.61 -9.95 7.39
N GLU A 41 -6.77 -9.93 6.73
CA GLU A 41 -7.39 -11.13 6.14
C GLU A 41 -7.52 -12.30 7.12
N GLY A 42 -7.98 -12.01 8.34
CA GLY A 42 -8.17 -12.98 9.42
C GLY A 42 -6.91 -13.36 10.19
N GLU A 43 -5.73 -12.91 9.78
CA GLU A 43 -4.47 -13.16 10.48
C GLU A 43 -4.08 -11.97 11.36
N ARG A 44 -3.66 -12.25 12.59
CA ARG A 44 -3.13 -11.22 13.51
C ARG A 44 -1.69 -10.89 13.14
N VAL A 45 -1.40 -9.61 13.00
CA VAL A 45 -0.09 -9.08 12.62
C VAL A 45 0.29 -7.98 13.58
N THR A 46 1.45 -8.11 14.22
CA THR A 46 2.04 -7.05 15.03
C THR A 46 2.90 -6.15 14.15
N LEU A 47 2.60 -4.86 14.13
CA LEU A 47 3.35 -3.89 13.32
C LEU A 47 4.74 -3.66 13.91
N ALA A 48 5.79 -3.85 13.13
CA ALA A 48 7.17 -3.69 13.58
C ALA A 48 7.63 -2.22 13.67
N LYS A 49 6.94 -1.31 12.97
CA LYS A 49 7.26 0.12 12.86
C LYS A 49 5.98 0.94 12.92
N ASP A 50 6.12 2.22 13.28
CA ASP A 50 5.03 3.20 13.14
C ASP A 50 4.61 3.31 11.65
N ILE A 51 3.30 3.38 11.43
CA ILE A 51 2.66 3.62 10.14
C ILE A 51 1.84 4.90 10.26
N GLU A 52 2.21 5.94 9.51
CA GLU A 52 1.45 7.19 9.48
C GLU A 52 0.18 7.07 8.64
N LEU A 53 -0.79 7.95 8.89
CA LEU A 53 -2.02 8.05 8.11
C LEU A 53 -1.70 8.14 6.60
N GLY A 54 -2.38 7.33 5.80
CA GLY A 54 -2.24 7.30 4.34
C GLY A 54 -1.02 6.51 3.83
N HIS A 55 -0.16 6.01 4.71
CA HIS A 55 0.97 5.17 4.31
C HIS A 55 0.54 3.75 3.95
N LYS A 56 1.39 3.06 3.20
CA LYS A 56 1.10 1.73 2.67
C LYS A 56 1.60 0.65 3.62
N VAL A 57 0.84 -0.42 3.74
CA VAL A 57 1.14 -1.62 4.53
C VAL A 57 1.09 -2.83 3.62
N ALA A 58 2.08 -3.72 3.66
CA ALA A 58 2.08 -4.93 2.85
C ALA A 58 0.93 -5.88 3.25
N ARG A 59 0.06 -6.26 2.29
CA ARG A 59 -1.10 -7.15 2.52
C ARG A 59 -0.66 -8.60 2.79
N HIS A 60 0.44 -9.01 2.16
CA HIS A 60 1.13 -10.28 2.36
C HIS A 60 2.63 -10.05 2.25
N ALA A 61 3.43 -11.08 2.51
CA ALA A 61 4.88 -10.98 2.29
C ALA A 61 5.18 -10.79 0.80
N LEU A 62 6.10 -9.89 0.48
CA LEU A 62 6.59 -9.64 -0.87
C LEU A 62 8.08 -9.92 -0.90
N ALA A 63 8.55 -10.67 -1.88
CA ALA A 63 9.97 -10.87 -2.13
C ALA A 63 10.58 -9.60 -2.73
N GLN A 64 11.90 -9.45 -2.64
CA GLN A 64 12.60 -8.39 -3.36
C GLN A 64 12.21 -8.42 -4.86
N ASP A 65 12.05 -7.23 -5.45
CA ASP A 65 11.64 -6.98 -6.83
C ASP A 65 10.17 -7.31 -7.16
N ASP A 66 9.38 -7.82 -6.22
CA ASP A 66 7.94 -8.00 -6.41
C ASP A 66 7.25 -6.65 -6.65
N LYS A 67 6.33 -6.64 -7.62
CA LYS A 67 5.53 -5.46 -7.95
C LYS A 67 4.56 -5.11 -6.83
N VAL A 68 4.44 -3.82 -6.51
CA VAL A 68 3.40 -3.30 -5.61
C VAL A 68 2.25 -2.76 -6.44
N LEU A 69 1.04 -3.21 -6.12
CA LEU A 69 -0.21 -2.80 -6.77
C LEU A 69 -1.02 -1.94 -5.82
N ARG A 70 -1.52 -0.81 -6.34
CA ARG A 70 -2.47 0.08 -5.68
C ARG A 70 -3.54 0.50 -6.69
N TYR A 71 -4.82 0.44 -6.32
CA TYR A 71 -5.94 0.62 -7.24
C TYR A 71 -5.92 -0.35 -8.43
N GLY A 72 -5.33 -1.54 -8.27
CA GLY A 72 -5.14 -2.54 -9.31
C GLY A 72 -4.06 -2.21 -10.34
N ALA A 73 -3.31 -1.13 -10.17
CA ALA A 73 -2.20 -0.74 -11.05
C ALA A 73 -0.86 -0.93 -10.36
N VAL A 74 0.15 -1.38 -11.12
CA VAL A 74 1.54 -1.44 -10.63
C VAL A 74 2.04 -0.02 -10.41
N ILE A 75 2.49 0.26 -9.18
CA ILE A 75 3.05 1.57 -8.81
C ILE A 75 4.58 1.54 -8.66
N GLY A 76 5.19 0.35 -8.69
CA GLY A 76 6.59 0.16 -8.34
C GLY A 76 6.91 -1.27 -7.95
N HIS A 77 8.09 -1.47 -7.38
CA HIS A 77 8.56 -2.73 -6.82
C HIS A 77 9.20 -2.54 -5.45
N VAL A 78 9.15 -3.58 -4.60
CA VAL A 78 9.87 -3.54 -3.32
C VAL A 78 11.37 -3.76 -3.55
N THR A 79 12.22 -2.97 -2.90
CA THR A 79 13.69 -3.04 -3.08
C THR A 79 14.36 -4.05 -2.13
N GLU A 80 13.61 -4.59 -1.19
CA GLU A 80 14.00 -5.65 -0.27
C GLU A 80 12.78 -6.53 0.05
N ALA A 81 13.01 -7.74 0.56
CA ALA A 81 11.92 -8.59 1.01
C ALA A 81 11.20 -7.95 2.21
N VAL A 82 9.87 -7.93 2.18
CA VAL A 82 9.03 -7.35 3.23
C VAL A 82 8.04 -8.38 3.75
N ALA A 83 7.83 -8.40 5.07
CA ALA A 83 6.82 -9.24 5.69
C ALA A 83 5.42 -8.64 5.51
N ARG A 84 4.38 -9.48 5.69
CA ARG A 84 3.01 -8.99 5.86
C ARG A 84 2.97 -7.95 7.01
N GLY A 85 2.23 -6.86 6.81
CA GLY A 85 2.13 -5.77 7.78
C GLY A 85 3.32 -4.79 7.75
N ALA A 86 4.35 -5.02 6.93
CA ALA A 86 5.46 -4.10 6.83
C ALA A 86 5.06 -2.76 6.20
N HIS A 87 5.68 -1.68 6.66
CA HIS A 87 5.56 -0.35 6.09
C HIS A 87 6.15 -0.31 4.67
N LEU A 88 5.36 0.08 3.68
CA LEU A 88 5.79 0.30 2.30
C LEU A 88 5.92 1.80 2.00
N HIS A 89 7.16 2.28 1.85
CA HIS A 89 7.46 3.68 1.55
C HIS A 89 8.76 3.80 0.75
N THR A 90 9.19 5.02 0.45
CA THR A 90 10.37 5.30 -0.39
C THR A 90 11.68 4.62 0.04
N HIS A 91 11.79 4.13 1.27
CA HIS A 91 12.97 3.39 1.72
C HIS A 91 13.02 1.93 1.22
N ASN A 92 11.88 1.33 0.90
CA ASN A 92 11.77 -0.07 0.49
C ASN A 92 10.81 -0.29 -0.69
N LEU A 93 10.39 0.78 -1.36
CA LEU A 93 9.54 0.77 -2.54
C LEU A 93 10.02 1.84 -3.51
N GLU A 94 10.43 1.40 -4.70
CA GLU A 94 10.83 2.24 -5.82
C GLU A 94 9.72 2.29 -6.87
N SER A 95 9.48 3.47 -7.43
CA SER A 95 8.47 3.68 -8.47
C SER A 95 8.99 3.23 -9.83
N ASP A 96 8.20 2.42 -10.55
CA ASP A 96 8.54 1.94 -11.90
C ASP A 96 8.13 2.93 -13.02
N TYR A 97 7.53 4.07 -12.66
CA TYR A 97 7.21 5.11 -13.63
C TYR A 97 8.49 5.76 -14.18
N LEU A 98 8.47 6.08 -15.49
CA LEU A 98 9.52 6.84 -16.15
C LEU A 98 9.84 8.12 -15.35
N PRO A 99 11.11 8.57 -15.31
CA PRO A 99 11.44 9.84 -14.68
C PRO A 99 10.56 10.94 -15.25
N THR A 100 9.89 11.68 -14.38
CA THR A 100 9.19 12.91 -14.75
C THR A 100 10.22 13.85 -15.36
N TYR A 101 10.20 14.03 -16.69
CA TYR A 101 10.90 15.13 -17.32
C TYR A 101 10.25 16.42 -16.85
N THR A 102 10.86 17.12 -15.89
CA THR A 102 10.55 18.52 -15.65
C THR A 102 10.92 19.28 -16.91
N HIS A 103 9.93 19.82 -17.63
CA HIS A 103 10.21 20.79 -18.69
C HIS A 103 10.78 22.05 -18.02
N ASP A 104 12.10 22.22 -18.07
CA ASP A 104 12.79 23.49 -17.78
C ASP A 104 12.53 24.57 -18.86
N ALA A 105 11.38 24.52 -19.55
CA ALA A 105 10.94 25.58 -20.45
C ALA A 105 10.36 26.70 -19.60
N GLY A 106 11.26 27.58 -19.17
CA GLY A 106 11.02 28.71 -18.29
C GLY A 106 9.90 29.65 -18.74
N HIS A 107 9.32 30.26 -17.71
CA HIS A 107 8.46 31.44 -17.70
C HIS A 107 8.65 32.39 -18.88
N ALA A 108 7.67 32.46 -19.78
CA ALA A 108 7.45 33.61 -20.64
C ALA A 108 6.06 34.17 -20.32
N PHE A 109 6.00 35.17 -19.44
CA PHE A 109 4.79 35.97 -19.26
C PHE A 109 4.64 36.87 -20.49
N VAL A 110 3.53 36.72 -21.20
CA VAL A 110 3.16 37.63 -22.29
C VAL A 110 2.74 38.95 -21.65
N HIS A 111 3.56 39.98 -21.80
CA HIS A 111 3.11 41.35 -21.56
C HIS A 111 2.21 41.77 -22.72
N HIS A 112 0.91 41.93 -22.47
CA HIS A 112 0.08 42.84 -23.27
C HIS A 112 0.44 44.30 -22.91
#